data_AF-A0A834DJ50-F1
#
_entry.id   AF-A0A834DJ50-F1
#
_cell.length_a   1.000
_cell.length_b   1.000
_cell.length_c   1.000
_cell.angle_alpha   90.00
_cell.angle_beta   90.00
_cell.angle_gamma   90.00
#
_symmetry.space_group_name_H-M   'P 1'
#
loop_
_entity.id
_entity.type
_entity.pdbx_description
1 polymer ?
#
loop_
_entity_poly.entity_id
_entity_poly.type
_entity_poly.pdbx_seq_one_letter_code
_entity_poly.pdbx_strand_id
1 'polypeptide(L)' 'MYKFTRREPWIGLRRVGDEFHWVSGEPFDPDTFHIAGLGECVFVEPTRLVSTECLMTRPWVCSKMAYT' A
#
# COMPACT_ATOMS: atom_id res chain seq x y z
N MET A 1 -21.50 1.70 -7.68
CA MET A 1 -20.54 0.64 -8.06
C MET A 1 -19.17 1.32 -8.19
N TYR A 2 -18.31 1.22 -7.17
CA TYR A 2 -17.07 1.99 -7.09
C TYR A 2 -16.08 1.49 -8.15
N LYS A 3 -15.74 2.36 -9.12
CA LYS A 3 -14.58 2.17 -9.99
C LYS A 3 -13.32 2.38 -9.15
N PHE A 4 -12.89 1.36 -8.41
CA PHE A 4 -11.47 1.26 -8.06
C PHE A 4 -10.72 1.33 -9.39
N THR A 5 -9.93 2.37 -9.55
CA THR A 5 -9.16 2.64 -10.76
C THR A 5 -8.36 1.38 -11.11
N ARG A 6 -8.56 0.84 -12.32
CA ARG A 6 -7.93 -0.39 -12.85
C ARG A 6 -6.39 -0.30 -12.99
N ARG A 7 -5.73 0.58 -12.26
CA ARG A 7 -4.32 0.93 -12.43
C ARG A 7 -3.49 0.62 -11.20
N GLU A 8 -4.01 -0.22 -10.31
CA GLU A 8 -3.23 -0.86 -9.24
C GLU A 8 -2.36 0.14 -8.47
N PRO A 9 -2.99 1.10 -7.77
CA PRO A 9 -2.28 2.26 -7.27
C PRO A 9 -1.38 1.92 -6.08
N TRP A 10 -0.30 2.68 -5.95
CA TRP A 10 0.49 2.76 -4.73
C TRP A 10 -0.35 3.26 -3.55
N ILE A 11 -0.06 2.72 -2.37
CA ILE A 11 -0.55 3.22 -1.08
C ILE A 11 0.62 3.59 -0.17
N GLY A 12 0.35 4.39 0.85
CA GLY A 12 1.33 4.84 1.83
C GLY A 12 1.77 3.76 2.83
N LEU A 13 2.11 2.56 2.33
CA LEU A 13 2.60 1.43 3.11
C LEU A 13 3.91 0.94 2.51
N ARG A 14 4.94 0.76 3.34
CA ARG A 14 6.27 0.31 2.90
C ARG A 14 6.91 -0.66 3.89
N ARG A 15 7.77 -1.53 3.38
CA ARG A 15 8.64 -2.37 4.21
C ARG A 15 9.80 -1.54 4.75
N VAL A 16 10.12 -1.72 6.02
CA VAL A 16 11.30 -1.15 6.69
C VAL A 16 11.93 -2.29 7.49
N GLY A 17 13.09 -2.79 7.03
CA GLY A 17 13.62 -4.06 7.53
C GLY A 17 12.70 -5.22 7.13
N ASP A 18 12.20 -5.98 8.11
CA ASP A 18 11.31 -7.12 7.87
C ASP A 18 9.82 -6.77 8.02
N GLU A 19 9.49 -5.58 8.55
CA GLU A 19 8.13 -5.19 8.91
C GLU A 19 7.55 -4.10 8.00
N PHE A 20 6.23 -4.10 7.84
CA PHE A 20 5.53 -3.07 7.09
C PHE A 20 5.06 -1.93 7.99
N HIS A 21 5.25 -0.70 7.52
CA HIS A 21 4.90 0.52 8.23
C HIS A 21 4.14 1.48 7.32
N TRP A 22 3.15 2.15 7.90
CA TRP A 22 2.47 3.27 7.26
C TRP A 22 3.42 4.46 7.13
N VAL A 23 3.13 5.38 6.20
CA VAL A 23 3.90 6.64 6.05
C VAL A 23 3.87 7.53 7.31
N SER A 24 2.95 7.28 8.25
CA SER A 24 2.93 7.93 9.57
C SER A 24 3.98 7.38 10.54
N GLY A 25 4.57 6.22 10.25
CA GLY A 25 5.47 5.49 11.15
C GLY A 25 4.79 4.38 11.95
N GLU A 26 3.45 4.30 11.92
CA GLU A 26 2.70 3.25 12.62
C GLU A 26 2.93 1.88 11.95
N PRO A 27 3.09 0.79 12.73
CA PRO A 27 3.23 -0.56 12.18
C PRO A 27 1.93 -1.01 11.51
N PHE A 28 2.07 -1.81 10.45
CA PHE A 28 0.95 -2.49 9.81
C PHE A 28 0.62 -3.76 10.58
N ASP A 29 -0.68 -3.99 10.85
CA ASP A 29 -1.16 -5.23 11.42
C ASP A 29 -1.23 -6.33 10.34
N PRO A 30 -0.37 -7.37 10.40
CA PRO A 30 -0.33 -8.43 9.40
C PRO A 30 -1.59 -9.30 9.39
N ASP A 31 -2.38 -9.30 10.47
CA ASP A 31 -3.63 -10.07 10.55
C ASP A 31 -4.78 -9.40 9.80
N THR A 32 -4.65 -8.11 9.45
CA THR A 32 -5.68 -7.38 8.70
C THR A 32 -5.72 -7.83 7.23
N PHE A 33 -4.57 -7.88 6.55
CA PHE A 33 -4.45 -8.34 5.15
C PHE A 33 -3.07 -8.93 4.86
N HIS A 34 -3.03 -10.04 4.11
CA HIS A 34 -1.78 -10.58 3.60
C HIS A 34 -1.20 -9.70 2.47
N ILE A 35 0.10 -9.41 2.56
CA ILE A 35 0.86 -8.68 1.53
C ILE A 35 1.76 -9.69 0.81
N ALA A 36 1.50 -9.90 -0.48
CA ALA A 36 2.30 -10.78 -1.33
C ALA A 36 3.56 -10.06 -1.84
N GLY A 37 4.65 -10.80 -2.07
CA GLY A 37 5.87 -10.27 -2.67
C GLY A 37 6.98 -9.93 -1.67
N LEU A 38 8.16 -9.68 -2.22
CA LEU A 38 9.40 -9.46 -1.46
C LEU A 38 9.92 -8.02 -1.57
N GLY A 39 9.21 -7.15 -2.31
CA GLY A 39 9.59 -5.76 -2.48
C GLY A 39 9.24 -4.89 -1.28
N GLU A 40 9.58 -3.60 -1.42
CA GLU A 40 9.46 -2.61 -0.36
C GLU A 40 8.15 -1.80 -0.44
N CYS A 41 7.75 -1.35 -1.63
CA CYS A 41 6.58 -0.49 -1.80
C CYS A 41 5.33 -1.32 -2.10
N VAL A 42 4.19 -0.95 -1.52
CA VAL A 42 2.93 -1.71 -1.62
C VAL A 42 1.92 -1.01 -2.52
N PHE A 43 1.36 -1.77 -3.48
CA PHE A 43 0.23 -1.35 -4.30
C PHE A 43 -0.98 -2.27 -4.09
N VAL A 44 -2.15 -1.77 -4.49
CA VAL A 44 -3.43 -2.46 -4.31
C VAL A 44 -3.90 -3.04 -5.63
N GLU A 45 -4.03 -4.36 -5.72
CA GLU A 45 -4.78 -5.05 -6.77
C GLU A 45 -6.24 -5.25 -6.35
N PRO A 46 -7.17 -5.60 -7.27
CA PRO A 46 -8.59 -5.73 -6.93
C PRO A 46 -8.92 -6.64 -5.74
N THR A 47 -8.07 -7.63 -5.44
CA THR A 47 -8.32 -8.63 -4.40
C THR A 47 -7.17 -8.83 -3.41
N ARG A 48 -6.06 -8.08 -3.53
CA ARG A 48 -4.86 -8.31 -2.71
C ARG A 48 -3.94 -7.10 -2.65
N LEU A 49 -3.07 -7.11 -1.64
CA LEU A 49 -1.94 -6.20 -1.51
C LEU A 49 -0.68 -6.88 -2.04
N VAL A 50 0.11 -6.15 -2.83
CA VAL A 50 1.34 -6.68 -3.44
C VAL A 50 2.48 -5.70 -3.20
N SER A 51 3.64 -6.21 -2.82
CA SER A 51 4.88 -5.44 -2.69
C SER A 51 5.85 -5.71 -3.84
N THR A 52 6.47 -4.63 -4.33
CA THR A 52 7.48 -4.66 -5.39
C THR A 52 8.48 -3.50 -5.20
N GLU A 53 9.46 -3.38 -6.10
CA GLU A 53 10.41 -2.28 -6.11
C GLU A 53 9.71 -0.93 -6.28
N CYS A 54 10.14 0.07 -5.51
CA CYS A 54 9.53 1.40 -5.49
C CYS A 54 9.71 2.19 -6.80
N LEU A 55 10.61 1.75 -7.69
CA LEU A 55 10.95 2.44 -8.94
C LEU A 55 9.86 2.29 -10.02
N MET A 56 8.88 1.39 -9.84
CA MET A 56 7.81 1.21 -10.81
C MET A 56 6.86 2.42 -10.84
N THR A 57 6.60 2.94 -12.03
CA THR A 57 5.63 4.04 -12.22
C THR A 57 4.20 3.50 -12.14
N ARG A 58 3.46 3.89 -11.09
CA ARG A 58 2.03 3.59 -10.90
C ARG A 58 1.31 4.84 -10.37
N PRO A 59 -0.01 5.01 -10.59
CA PRO A 59 -0.76 6.03 -9.86
C PRO A 59 -0.72 5.75 -8.36
N TRP A 60 -1.09 6.73 -7.54
CA TRP A 60 -1.11 6.60 -6.09
C TRP A 60 -2.39 7.16 -5.49
N VAL A 61 -2.74 6.69 -4.30
CA VAL A 61 -3.84 7.23 -3.51
C VAL A 61 -3.26 7.88 -2.25
N CYS A 62 -3.60 9.15 -2.04
CA CYS A 62 -3.29 9.85 -0.79
C CYS A 62 -4.52 9.84 0.11
N SER A 63 -4.30 9.79 1.42
CA SER A 63 -5.32 10.03 2.43
C SER A 63 -4.82 11.08 3.44
N LYS A 64 -5.74 11.88 3.96
CA LYS A 64 -5.52 12.79 5.08
C LYS A 64 -6.81 12.87 5.89
N MET A 65 -6.70 13.17 7.18
CA MET A 65 -7.90 13.47 7.96
C MET A 65 -8.62 14.69 7.38
N ALA A 66 -9.94 14.63 7.34
CA ALA A 66 -10.75 15.82 7.13
C ALA A 66 -10.69 16.67 8.41
N TYR A 67 -10.35 17.94 8.29
CA TYR A 67 -10.51 18.87 9.41
C TYR A 67 -12.02 19.09 9.57
N THR A 68 -12.57 18.67 10.71
CA THR A 68 -13.97 18.91 11.10
C THR A 68 -14.07 20.16 11.94
#